data_AF-A0A7S2CL65-F1
#
_entry.id   AF-A0A7S2CL65-F1
#
_cell.length_a   1.000
_cell.length_b   1.000
_cell.length_c   1.000
_cell.angle_alpha   90.00
_cell.angle_beta   90.00
_cell.angle_gamma   90.00
#
_symmetry.space_group_name_H-M   'P 1'
#
loop_
_entity.id
_entity.type
_entity.pdbx_description
1 polymer ?
#
loop_
_entity_poly.entity_id
_entity_poly.type
_entity_poly.pdbx_seq_one_letter_code
_entity_poly.pdbx_strand_id
1 'polypeptide(L)'
;ATGTSSMGDRVNKDPVSLLQIALPLEEVKGEKEVKAVRSLQGDVENIKANVLLRSWGNCKSSVEDAVSLTTKQSATLMKPVAPERKDEAQAILAKLQTQIASLEEAIIKGNNAEQATFKDEEAATATLKTAEDVQNLVGDF
;
A
#
# COMPACT_ATOMS: atom_id res chain seq x y z
N ALA A 1 -2.93 30.89 15.85
CA ALA A 1 -3.79 30.18 14.88
C ALA A 1 -4.48 29.05 15.61
N THR A 2 -5.79 29.14 15.80
CA THR A 2 -6.61 28.11 16.45
C THR A 2 -6.92 27.07 15.38
N GLY A 3 -6.33 25.88 15.48
CA GLY A 3 -6.55 24.80 14.51
C GLY A 3 -8.00 24.32 14.59
N THR A 4 -8.77 24.54 13.52
CA THR A 4 -10.11 23.99 13.37
C THR A 4 -9.99 22.51 12.98
N SER A 5 -10.28 21.60 13.90
CA SER A 5 -10.42 20.17 13.59
C SER A 5 -11.75 19.94 12.89
N SER A 6 -11.77 19.95 11.56
CA SER A 6 -12.94 19.54 10.78
C SER A 6 -12.96 18.01 10.71
N MET A 7 -13.59 17.36 11.70
CA MET A 7 -13.92 15.94 11.68
C MET A 7 -15.30 15.79 11.01
N GLY A 8 -15.38 16.10 9.71
CA GLY A 8 -16.60 16.04 8.92
C GLY A 8 -16.56 14.85 7.96
N ASP A 9 -17.69 14.14 7.83
CA ASP A 9 -17.96 12.84 7.19
C ASP A 9 -17.46 12.59 5.74
N ARG A 10 -16.61 13.46 5.17
CA ARG A 10 -15.96 13.27 3.85
C ARG A 10 -14.44 13.11 3.92
N VAL A 11 -13.83 13.16 5.12
CA VAL A 11 -12.40 12.85 5.34
C VAL A 11 -12.22 11.36 5.67
N ASN A 12 -12.96 10.47 5.01
CA ASN A 12 -12.89 9.02 5.22
C ASN A 12 -11.68 8.40 4.49
N LYS A 13 -10.54 9.10 4.54
CA LYS A 13 -9.24 8.63 4.06
C LYS A 13 -8.34 8.48 5.27
N ASP A 14 -7.67 7.34 5.35
CA ASP A 14 -6.68 7.01 6.37
C ASP A 14 -5.65 8.15 6.54
N PRO A 15 -5.28 8.55 7.78
CA PRO A 15 -4.35 9.65 8.01
C PRO A 15 -2.97 9.47 7.34
N VAL A 16 -2.46 8.23 7.26
CA VAL A 16 -1.19 7.91 6.59
C VAL A 16 -1.35 8.13 5.08
N SER A 17 -2.45 7.70 4.48
CA SER A 17 -2.77 7.98 3.06
C SER A 17 -2.78 9.48 2.77
N LEU A 18 -3.40 10.28 3.63
CA LEU A 18 -3.46 11.73 3.47
C LEU A 18 -2.08 12.37 3.56
N LEU A 19 -1.26 11.95 4.52
CA LEU A 19 0.13 12.41 4.66
C LEU A 19 0.96 12.01 3.44
N GLN A 20 0.82 10.79 2.94
CA GLN A 20 1.53 10.30 1.76
C GLN A 20 1.12 11.07 0.49
N ILE A 21 -0.17 11.34 0.29
CA ILE A 21 -0.63 12.16 -0.83
C ILE A 21 -0.07 13.59 -0.74
N ALA A 22 0.02 14.13 0.48
CA ALA A 22 0.55 15.47 0.71
C ALA A 22 2.07 15.59 0.52
N LEU A 23 2.82 14.47 0.53
CA LEU A 23 4.24 14.49 0.21
C LEU A 23 4.43 14.95 -1.24
N PRO A 24 5.20 16.04 -1.48
CA PRO A 24 5.55 16.49 -2.81
C PRO A 24 6.62 15.55 -3.38
N LEU A 25 6.23 14.32 -3.72
CA LEU A 25 7.03 13.43 -4.53
C LEU A 25 7.18 14.13 -5.90
N GLU A 26 8.41 14.49 -6.28
CA GLU A 26 8.73 15.42 -7.35
C GLU A 26 7.99 15.16 -8.69
N GLU A 27 6.77 15.65 -8.86
CA GLU A 27 6.19 15.98 -10.17
C GLU A 27 6.73 17.35 -10.62
N VAL A 28 8.02 17.58 -10.45
CA VAL A 28 8.65 18.82 -10.89
C VAL A 28 8.88 18.68 -12.39
N LYS A 29 7.86 19.02 -13.18
CA LYS A 29 7.91 19.15 -14.65
C LYS A 29 8.29 17.89 -15.44
N GLY A 30 7.83 16.71 -15.01
CA GLY A 30 7.94 15.49 -15.82
C GLY A 30 9.34 14.84 -15.86
N GLU A 31 10.30 15.30 -15.04
CA GLU A 31 11.66 14.76 -15.04
C GLU A 31 11.80 13.46 -14.22
N LYS A 32 10.89 13.20 -13.27
CA LYS A 32 10.85 11.97 -12.46
C LYS A 32 9.41 11.53 -12.19
N GLU A 33 8.85 10.71 -13.08
CA GLU A 33 7.49 10.21 -12.88
C GLU A 33 7.40 9.28 -11.66
N VAL A 34 6.71 9.73 -10.61
CA VAL A 34 6.41 8.95 -9.38
C VAL A 34 5.15 8.09 -9.51
N LYS A 35 4.62 7.97 -10.73
CA LYS A 35 3.38 7.22 -11.05
C LYS A 35 3.41 5.80 -10.51
N ALA A 36 4.52 5.09 -10.64
CA ALA A 36 4.64 3.72 -10.15
C ALA A 36 4.52 3.62 -8.62
N VAL A 37 5.10 4.58 -7.88
CA VAL A 37 4.99 4.65 -6.41
C VAL A 37 3.56 4.99 -6.01
N ARG A 38 2.90 5.91 -6.72
CA ARG A 38 1.49 6.26 -6.49
C ARG A 38 0.53 5.12 -6.82
N SER A 39 0.81 4.34 -7.87
CA SER A 39 0.07 3.13 -8.19
C SER A 39 0.20 2.10 -7.08
N LEU A 40 1.42 1.82 -6.63
CA LEU A 40 1.67 0.89 -5.53
C LEU A 40 0.95 1.33 -4.24
N GLN A 41 0.99 2.63 -3.91
CA GLN A 41 0.23 3.18 -2.80
C GLN A 41 -1.27 2.94 -2.97
N GLY A 42 -1.82 3.23 -4.15
CA GLY A 42 -3.23 3.01 -4.47
C GLY A 42 -3.65 1.55 -4.35
N ASP A 43 -2.83 0.61 -4.79
CA ASP A 43 -3.10 -0.83 -4.70
C ASP A 43 -3.21 -1.28 -3.24
N VAL A 44 -2.29 -0.81 -2.38
CA VAL A 44 -2.29 -1.13 -0.95
C VAL A 44 -3.50 -0.50 -0.23
N GLU A 45 -3.84 0.74 -0.56
CA GLU A 45 -5.04 1.41 -0.04
C GLU A 45 -6.33 0.69 -0.46
N ASN A 46 -6.39 0.23 -1.72
CA ASN A 46 -7.50 -0.57 -2.23
C ASN A 46 -7.61 -1.92 -1.53
N ILE A 47 -6.48 -2.57 -1.20
CA ILE A 47 -6.49 -3.80 -0.38
C ILE A 47 -7.11 -3.50 0.99
N LYS A 48 -6.66 -2.46 1.70
CA LYS A 48 -7.23 -2.07 3.00
C LYS A 48 -8.74 -1.86 2.92
N ALA A 49 -9.20 -1.11 1.91
CA ALA A 49 -10.63 -0.85 1.71
C ALA A 49 -11.44 -2.13 1.41
N ASN A 50 -10.93 -3.01 0.54
CA ASN A 50 -11.63 -4.24 0.16
C ASN A 50 -11.60 -5.31 1.25
N VAL A 51 -10.56 -5.36 2.11
CA VAL A 51 -10.51 -6.27 3.26
C VAL A 51 -11.60 -5.93 4.28
N LEU A 52 -11.87 -4.64 4.52
CA LEU A 52 -12.99 -4.21 5.37
C LEU A 52 -14.34 -4.70 4.83
N LEU A 53 -14.47 -4.75 3.50
CA LEU A 53 -15.66 -5.25 2.79
C LEU A 53 -15.64 -6.76 2.54
N ARG A 54 -14.63 -7.49 3.05
CA ARG A 54 -14.40 -8.93 2.80
C ARG A 54 -14.43 -9.31 1.32
N SER A 55 -14.04 -8.37 0.46
CA SER A 55 -14.03 -8.52 -0.99
C SER A 55 -12.71 -9.11 -1.45
N TRP A 56 -12.43 -10.35 -1.04
CA TRP A 56 -11.15 -11.04 -1.22
C TRP A 56 -10.70 -11.14 -2.69
N GLY A 57 -11.64 -11.30 -3.63
CA GLY A 57 -11.34 -11.28 -5.07
C GLY A 57 -10.74 -9.95 -5.54
N ASN A 58 -11.25 -8.82 -5.04
CA ASN A 58 -10.72 -7.49 -5.36
C ASN A 58 -9.36 -7.25 -4.67
N CYS A 59 -9.19 -7.76 -3.44
CA CYS A 59 -7.89 -7.75 -2.76
C CYS A 59 -6.84 -8.51 -3.58
N LYS A 60 -7.22 -9.65 -4.15
CA LYS A 60 -6.32 -10.48 -4.96
C LYS A 60 -5.81 -9.75 -6.20
N SER A 61 -6.67 -9.11 -6.98
CA SER A 61 -6.22 -8.33 -8.14
C SER A 61 -5.27 -7.21 -7.74
N SER A 62 -5.59 -6.49 -6.66
CA SER A 62 -4.75 -5.38 -6.18
C SER A 62 -3.38 -5.86 -5.67
N VAL A 63 -3.32 -7.03 -4.99
CA VAL A 63 -2.03 -7.57 -4.53
C VAL A 63 -1.20 -8.14 -5.67
N GLU A 64 -1.82 -8.73 -6.70
CA GLU A 64 -1.12 -9.18 -7.92
C GLU A 64 -0.47 -8.00 -8.66
N ASP A 65 -1.16 -6.86 -8.75
CA ASP A 65 -0.62 -5.63 -9.31
C ASP A 65 0.55 -5.07 -8.48
N ALA A 66 0.41 -5.04 -7.15
CA ALA A 66 1.48 -4.64 -6.22
C ALA A 66 2.72 -5.57 -6.30
N VAL A 67 2.52 -6.88 -6.42
CA VAL A 67 3.60 -7.87 -6.65
C VAL A 67 4.28 -7.59 -7.99
N SER A 68 3.51 -7.37 -9.06
CA SER A 68 4.04 -7.05 -10.39
C SER A 68 4.91 -5.79 -10.37
N LEU A 69 4.45 -4.74 -9.69
CA LEU A 69 5.19 -3.48 -9.55
C LEU A 69 6.50 -3.65 -8.80
N THR A 70 6.48 -4.33 -7.65
CA THR A 70 7.66 -4.47 -6.79
C THR A 70 8.66 -5.50 -7.27
N THR A 71 8.26 -6.49 -8.08
CA THR A 71 9.16 -7.51 -8.61
C THR A 71 9.56 -7.21 -10.05
N LYS A 72 8.62 -7.29 -10.99
CA LYS A 72 8.84 -7.19 -12.44
C LYS A 72 9.14 -5.76 -12.87
N GLN A 73 8.54 -4.78 -12.22
CA GLN A 73 8.68 -3.36 -12.58
C GLN A 73 9.48 -2.56 -11.54
N SER A 74 10.25 -3.22 -10.68
CA SER A 74 11.10 -2.60 -9.64
C SER A 74 11.97 -1.46 -10.17
N ALA A 75 12.50 -1.60 -11.39
CA ALA A 75 13.27 -0.55 -12.04
C ALA A 75 12.49 0.76 -12.21
N THR A 76 11.18 0.71 -12.45
CA THR A 76 10.32 1.91 -12.55
C THR A 76 10.04 2.56 -11.20
N LEU A 77 9.96 1.77 -10.12
CA LEU A 77 9.85 2.30 -8.75
C LEU A 77 11.12 3.05 -8.33
N MET A 78 12.28 2.59 -8.79
CA MET A 78 13.58 3.19 -8.43
C MET A 78 13.97 4.41 -9.27
N LYS A 79 13.28 4.67 -10.39
CA LYS A 79 13.55 5.84 -11.27
C LYS A 79 13.52 7.19 -10.55
N PRO A 80 12.52 7.52 -9.71
CA PRO A 80 12.46 8.80 -9.03
C PRO A 80 13.46 8.93 -7.86
N VAL A 81 14.12 7.86 -7.44
CA VAL A 81 15.00 7.86 -6.27
C VAL A 81 16.32 8.57 -6.60
N ALA A 82 16.65 9.58 -5.79
CA ALA A 82 17.92 10.30 -5.89
C ALA A 82 19.12 9.36 -5.64
N PRO A 83 20.27 9.55 -6.34
CA PRO A 83 21.44 8.68 -6.20
C PRO A 83 21.88 8.43 -4.75
N GLU A 84 21.77 9.45 -3.90
CA GLU A 84 22.19 9.44 -2.49
C GLU A 84 21.29 8.55 -1.62
N ARG A 85 20.05 8.28 -2.05
CA ARG A 85 19.07 7.45 -1.33
C ARG A 85 18.90 6.05 -1.94
N LYS A 86 19.67 5.70 -2.98
CA LYS A 86 19.48 4.44 -3.72
C LYS A 86 19.66 3.19 -2.84
N ASP A 87 20.68 3.16 -1.99
CA ASP A 87 20.95 2.00 -1.13
C ASP A 87 19.83 1.81 -0.09
N GLU A 88 19.34 2.92 0.48
CA GLU A 88 18.21 2.91 1.40
C GLU A 88 16.92 2.44 0.70
N ALA A 89 16.60 3.00 -0.47
CA ALA A 89 15.42 2.62 -1.24
C ALA A 89 15.46 1.16 -1.71
N GLN A 90 16.65 0.62 -2.03
CA GLN A 90 16.80 -0.81 -2.33
C GLN A 90 16.51 -1.69 -1.11
N ALA A 91 16.95 -1.28 0.07
CA ALA A 91 16.64 -2.00 1.31
C ALA A 91 15.14 -1.96 1.61
N ILE A 92 14.48 -0.82 1.37
CA ILE A 92 13.02 -0.69 1.52
C ILE A 92 12.30 -1.55 0.47
N LEU A 93 12.76 -1.57 -0.78
CA LEU A 93 12.19 -2.41 -1.84
C LEU A 93 12.24 -3.90 -1.49
N ALA A 94 13.35 -4.38 -0.94
CA ALA A 94 13.47 -5.77 -0.49
C ALA A 94 12.48 -6.09 0.65
N LYS A 95 12.28 -5.14 1.58
CA LYS A 95 11.26 -5.28 2.64
C LYS A 95 9.85 -5.28 2.06
N LEU A 96 9.56 -4.39 1.10
CA LEU A 96 8.27 -4.33 0.40
C LEU A 96 7.96 -5.64 -0.31
N GLN A 97 8.89 -6.21 -1.05
CA GLN A 97 8.70 -7.52 -1.71
C GLN A 97 8.35 -8.62 -0.71
N THR A 98 9.02 -8.66 0.44
CA THR A 98 8.77 -9.65 1.49
C THR A 98 7.39 -9.45 2.14
N GLN A 99 7.04 -8.21 2.45
CA GLN A 99 5.77 -7.87 3.11
C GLN A 99 4.57 -8.03 2.17
N ILE A 100 4.71 -7.70 0.88
CA ILE A 100 3.66 -7.90 -0.11
C ILE A 100 3.42 -9.40 -0.35
N ALA A 101 4.47 -10.23 -0.37
CA ALA A 101 4.29 -11.69 -0.42
C ALA A 101 3.52 -12.20 0.81
N SER A 102 3.83 -11.67 2.01
CA SER A 102 3.09 -11.99 3.24
C SER A 102 1.63 -11.52 3.18
N LEU A 103 1.37 -10.36 2.56
CA LEU A 103 0.03 -9.83 2.33
C LEU A 103 -0.77 -10.70 1.36
N GLU A 104 -0.15 -11.18 0.28
CA GLU A 104 -0.75 -12.12 -0.66
C GLU A 104 -1.17 -13.42 0.04
N GLU A 105 -0.30 -14.01 0.87
CA GLU A 105 -0.63 -15.18 1.66
C GLU A 105 -1.81 -14.95 2.62
N ALA A 106 -1.87 -13.77 3.25
CA ALA A 106 -2.96 -13.40 4.15
C ALA A 106 -4.30 -13.29 3.39
N ILE A 107 -4.28 -12.67 2.20
CA ILE A 107 -5.45 -12.59 1.31
C ILE A 107 -5.92 -13.98 0.85
N ILE A 108 -4.99 -14.88 0.50
CA ILE A 108 -5.33 -16.26 0.13
C ILE A 108 -5.99 -16.99 1.30
N LYS A 109 -5.46 -16.85 2.53
CA LYS A 109 -6.06 -17.42 3.73
C LYS A 109 -7.47 -16.88 3.98
N GLY A 110 -7.67 -15.57 3.83
CA GLY A 110 -8.99 -14.93 3.94
C GLY A 110 -9.97 -15.43 2.89
N ASN A 111 -9.55 -15.52 1.63
CA ASN A 111 -10.38 -16.04 0.55
C ASN A 111 -10.80 -17.50 0.74
N ASN A 112 -9.97 -18.30 1.42
CA ASN A 112 -10.25 -19.70 1.73
C ASN A 112 -11.02 -19.88 3.04
N ALA A 113 -11.21 -18.82 3.83
CA ALA A 113 -12.06 -18.86 5.01
C ALA A 113 -13.53 -18.85 4.58
N GLU A 114 -14.37 -19.57 5.31
CA GLU A 114 -15.82 -19.44 5.16
C GLU A 114 -16.22 -18.02 5.55
N GLN A 115 -16.90 -17.31 4.65
CA GLN A 115 -17.31 -15.91 4.87
C GLN A 115 -18.11 -15.77 6.18
N ALA A 116 -17.87 -14.67 6.90
CA ALA A 116 -18.55 -14.35 8.15
C ALA A 116 -18.30 -15.37 9.29
N THR A 117 -17.22 -16.15 9.22
CA THR A 117 -16.74 -16.96 10.35
C THR A 117 -15.67 -16.21 11.14
N PHE A 118 -15.40 -16.69 12.37
CA PHE A 118 -14.28 -16.20 13.17
C PHE A 118 -12.94 -16.26 12.42
N LYS A 119 -12.76 -17.25 11.53
CA LYS A 119 -11.56 -17.39 10.70
C LYS A 119 -11.46 -16.30 9.64
N ASP A 120 -12.58 -15.87 9.06
CA ASP A 120 -12.64 -14.75 8.11
C ASP A 120 -12.34 -13.41 8.82
N GLU A 121 -12.83 -13.23 10.04
CA GLU A 121 -12.53 -12.06 10.86
C GLU A 121 -11.05 -12.00 11.29
N GLU A 122 -10.48 -13.12 11.73
CA GLU A 122 -9.07 -13.24 12.08
C GLU A 122 -8.18 -12.98 10.85
N ALA A 123 -8.52 -13.59 9.71
CA ALA A 123 -7.79 -13.38 8.46
C ALA A 123 -7.83 -11.92 8.01
N ALA A 124 -8.97 -11.24 8.13
CA ALA A 124 -9.07 -9.84 7.78
C ALA A 124 -8.30 -8.92 8.73
N THR A 125 -8.32 -9.20 10.03
CA THR A 125 -7.53 -8.43 11.00
C THR A 125 -6.03 -8.56 10.72
N ALA A 126 -5.57 -9.79 10.45
CA ALA A 126 -4.18 -10.04 10.06
C ALA A 126 -3.82 -9.34 8.74
N THR A 127 -4.69 -9.43 7.73
CA THR A 127 -4.47 -8.80 6.42
C THR A 127 -4.42 -7.27 6.52
N LEU A 128 -5.31 -6.65 7.32
CA LEU A 128 -5.29 -5.20 7.55
C LEU A 128 -3.98 -4.75 8.17
N LYS A 129 -3.52 -5.46 9.22
CA LYS A 129 -2.24 -5.14 9.87
C LYS A 129 -1.08 -5.23 8.89
N THR A 130 -0.99 -6.31 8.11
CA THR A 130 0.06 -6.43 7.09
C THR A 130 -0.04 -5.35 6.02
N ALA A 131 -1.25 -4.97 5.60
CA ALA A 131 -1.45 -3.89 4.63
C ALA A 131 -1.04 -2.51 5.19
N GLU A 132 -1.25 -2.26 6.48
CA GLU A 132 -0.75 -1.05 7.16
C GLU A 132 0.78 -1.02 7.21
N ASP A 133 1.41 -2.15 7.54
CA ASP A 133 2.88 -2.26 7.54
C ASP A 133 3.46 -2.02 6.13
N VAL A 134 2.83 -2.57 5.09
CA VAL A 134 3.20 -2.31 3.69
C VAL A 134 3.00 -0.85 3.34
N GLN A 135 1.87 -0.24 3.73
CA GLN A 135 1.60 1.16 3.44
C GLN A 135 2.66 2.08 4.05
N ASN A 136 3.10 1.82 5.28
CA ASN A 136 4.17 2.60 5.91
C ASN A 136 5.47 2.53 5.11
N LEU A 137 5.86 1.33 4.66
CA LEU A 137 7.06 1.14 3.83
C LEU A 137 6.98 1.84 2.47
N VAL A 138 5.78 1.94 1.87
CA VAL A 138 5.57 2.73 0.63
C VAL A 138 5.78 4.22 0.91
N GLY A 139 5.43 4.71 2.10
CA GLY A 139 5.66 6.10 2.50
C GLY A 139 7.12 6.45 2.74
N ASP A 140 7.93 5.46 3.13
CA ASP A 140 9.37 5.61 3.37
C ASP A 140 10.20 5.58 2.07
N PHE A 141 9.59 5.20 0.95
CA PHE A 141 10.20 5.12 -0.38
C PHE A 141 10.52 6.53 -0.94
#